data_AF-A0A367R1G4-F1
#
_entry.id   AF-A0A367R1G4-F1
#
_cell.length_a   1.000
_cell.length_b   1.000
_cell.length_c   1.000
_cell.angle_alpha   90.00
_cell.angle_beta   90.00
_cell.angle_gamma   90.00
#
_symmetry.space_group_name_H-M   'P 1'
#
loop_
_entity.id
_entity.type
_entity.pdbx_description
1 polymer ?
#
loop_
_entity_poly.entity_id
_entity_poly.type
_entity_poly.pdbx_seq_one_letter_code
_entity_poly.pdbx_strand_id
1 'polypeptide(L)'
;GVTYKRLPSDSTFRRLFEQLDFEKLTDCFVGWAQVDTNIQVGEWLAVDGKGIKSTVTGHNQSYQNFVNVVSVYSHQQGVVIALKQFQNHEQSEIKVVEQLLQALNLTGVVFTFDALHCQKKLCS
;
A
#
# COMPACT_ATOMS: atom_id res chain seq x y z
N GLY A 1 18.30 25.87 3.91
CA GLY A 1 18.69 24.84 2.91
C GLY A 1 19.86 24.06 3.46
N VAL A 2 19.85 22.74 3.35
CA VAL A 2 20.90 21.89 3.93
C VAL A 2 22.06 21.76 2.94
N THR A 3 23.23 22.28 3.30
CA THR A 3 24.43 22.26 2.44
C THR A 3 25.23 20.98 2.69
N TYR A 4 25.12 19.99 1.80
CA TYR A 4 25.90 18.76 1.90
C TYR A 4 27.21 18.84 1.10
N LYS A 5 28.33 18.52 1.75
CA LYS A 5 29.69 18.56 1.18
C LYS A 5 29.96 17.42 0.18
N ARG A 6 29.16 16.34 0.23
CA ARG A 6 29.20 15.19 -0.68
C ARG A 6 27.83 14.51 -0.64
N LEU A 7 27.32 14.10 -1.79
CA LEU A 7 26.09 13.32 -1.88
C LEU A 7 26.31 11.92 -1.29
N PRO A 8 25.29 11.30 -0.68
CA PRO A 8 25.37 9.91 -0.23
C PRO A 8 25.71 8.99 -1.40
N SER A 9 26.58 8.02 -1.18
CA SER A 9 26.87 6.96 -2.16
C SER A 9 25.71 5.96 -2.25
N ASP A 10 25.68 5.19 -3.33
CA ASP A 10 24.76 4.05 -3.50
C ASP A 10 24.76 3.10 -2.27
N SER A 11 25.96 2.78 -1.76
CA SER A 11 26.11 1.97 -0.53
C SER A 11 25.51 2.58 0.73
N THR A 12 25.31 3.89 0.76
CA THR A 12 24.64 4.58 1.88
C THR A 12 23.13 4.46 1.76
N PHE A 13 22.58 4.68 0.56
CA PHE A 13 21.16 4.45 0.29
C PHE A 13 20.76 3.01 0.53
N ARG A 14 21.56 2.05 0.06
CA ARG A 14 21.30 0.62 0.25
C ARG A 14 21.17 0.25 1.73
N ARG A 15 22.15 0.61 2.57
CA ARG A 15 22.10 0.32 4.02
C ARG A 15 20.91 0.97 4.70
N LEU A 16 20.55 2.18 4.27
CA LEU A 16 19.37 2.87 4.77
C LEU A 16 18.10 2.07 4.42
N PHE A 17 17.91 1.69 3.17
CA PHE A 17 16.74 0.93 2.74
C PHE A 17 16.68 -0.48 3.37
N GLU A 18 17.82 -1.13 3.59
CA GLU A 18 17.88 -2.44 4.26
C GLU A 18 17.47 -2.38 5.74
N GLN A 19 17.67 -1.24 6.42
CA GLN A 19 17.34 -1.07 7.84
C GLN A 19 16.00 -0.36 8.08
N LEU A 20 15.40 0.16 7.02
CA LEU A 20 14.19 0.98 7.11
C LEU A 20 12.96 0.09 7.30
N ASP A 21 12.16 0.46 8.29
CA ASP A 21 10.90 -0.19 8.60
C ASP A 21 9.82 0.32 7.63
N PHE A 22 9.27 -0.60 6.83
CA PHE A 22 8.27 -0.28 5.81
C PHE A 22 6.98 0.26 6.41
N GLU A 23 6.53 -0.26 7.56
CA GLU A 23 5.29 0.20 8.19
C GLU A 23 5.43 1.64 8.67
N LYS A 24 6.54 1.95 9.35
CA LYS A 24 6.81 3.33 9.82
C LYS A 24 6.96 4.32 8.69
N LEU A 25 7.65 3.94 7.61
CA LEU A 25 7.75 4.80 6.43
C LEU A 25 6.39 5.04 5.80
N THR A 26 5.57 3.98 5.73
CA THR A 26 4.21 4.07 5.20
C THR A 26 3.35 5.00 6.06
N ASP A 27 3.41 4.89 7.38
CA ASP A 27 2.69 5.77 8.31
C ASP A 27 3.12 7.23 8.14
N CYS A 28 4.42 7.50 8.03
CA CYS A 28 4.92 8.84 7.77
C CYS A 28 4.47 9.38 6.40
N PHE A 29 4.50 8.54 5.35
CA PHE A 29 4.10 8.92 4.01
C PHE A 29 2.60 9.21 3.93
N VAL A 30 1.77 8.33 4.48
CA VAL A 30 0.31 8.51 4.54
C VAL A 30 -0.03 9.73 5.39
N GLY A 31 0.60 9.90 6.55
CA GLY A 31 0.40 11.07 7.40
C GLY A 31 0.74 12.38 6.68
N TRP A 32 1.84 12.42 5.92
CA TRP A 32 2.18 13.58 5.08
C TRP A 32 1.20 13.78 3.92
N ALA A 33 0.85 12.72 3.20
CA ALA A 33 -0.07 12.76 2.07
C ALA A 33 -1.46 13.23 2.51
N GLN A 34 -1.84 12.95 3.76
CA GLN A 34 -3.15 13.29 4.28
C GLN A 34 -3.28 14.73 4.82
N VAL A 35 -2.17 15.45 5.04
CA VAL A 35 -2.19 16.79 5.68
C VAL A 35 -3.14 17.76 4.97
N ASP A 36 -3.14 17.74 3.65
CA ASP A 36 -3.97 18.62 2.81
C ASP A 36 -5.12 17.88 2.13
N THR A 37 -5.42 16.64 2.53
CA THR A 37 -6.51 15.86 1.93
C THR A 37 -7.76 15.95 2.77
N ASN A 38 -8.86 16.27 2.11
CA ASN A 38 -10.18 16.19 2.72
C ASN A 38 -11.07 15.30 1.85
N ILE A 39 -11.26 14.06 2.29
CA ILE A 39 -12.08 13.10 1.54
C ILE A 39 -13.54 13.49 1.67
N GLN A 40 -14.17 13.76 0.54
CA GLN A 40 -15.57 14.18 0.51
C GLN A 40 -16.52 13.00 0.36
N VAL A 41 -17.76 13.19 0.80
CA VAL A 41 -18.84 12.25 0.53
C VAL A 41 -19.08 12.19 -0.99
N GLY A 42 -19.14 10.97 -1.53
CA GLY A 42 -19.29 10.69 -2.95
C GLY A 42 -17.96 10.57 -3.70
N GLU A 43 -16.83 10.69 -3.01
CA GLU A 43 -15.51 10.57 -3.61
C GLU A 43 -15.18 9.12 -4.00
N TRP A 44 -14.44 8.96 -5.09
CA TRP A 44 -14.09 7.68 -5.68
C TRP A 44 -12.68 7.26 -5.23
N LEU A 45 -12.60 6.11 -4.58
CA LEU A 45 -11.38 5.53 -4.04
C LEU A 45 -11.06 4.23 -4.77
N ALA A 46 -9.95 4.19 -5.48
CA ALA A 46 -9.46 2.97 -6.11
C ALA A 46 -8.63 2.14 -5.14
N VAL A 47 -8.96 0.86 -5.06
CA VAL A 47 -8.20 -0.13 -4.33
C VAL A 47 -7.55 -1.07 -5.33
N ASP A 48 -6.22 -1.11 -5.29
CA ASP A 48 -5.40 -1.90 -6.22
C ASP A 48 -4.28 -2.61 -5.47
N GLY A 49 -4.11 -3.89 -5.78
CA GLY A 49 -3.05 -4.75 -5.26
C GLY A 49 -1.99 -5.02 -6.32
N LYS A 50 -0.73 -4.69 -6.02
CA LYS A 50 0.41 -4.97 -6.90
C LYS A 50 1.43 -5.88 -6.23
N GLY A 51 1.81 -6.94 -6.94
CA GLY A 51 2.91 -7.81 -6.56
C GLY A 51 4.26 -7.25 -6.98
N ILE A 52 5.21 -7.19 -6.04
CA ILE A 52 6.58 -6.79 -6.32
C ILE A 52 7.32 -7.99 -6.93
N LYS A 53 7.53 -7.95 -8.25
CA LYS A 53 8.30 -8.99 -8.95
C LYS A 53 9.76 -8.97 -8.48
N SER A 54 10.40 -10.14 -8.46
CA SER A 54 11.79 -10.35 -8.00
C SER A 54 12.04 -10.37 -6.48
N THR A 55 11.00 -10.34 -5.64
CA THR A 55 11.11 -10.71 -4.21
C THR A 55 10.86 -12.20 -3.96
N VAL A 56 10.89 -13.02 -5.01
CA VAL A 56 10.57 -14.45 -4.92
C VAL A 56 11.67 -15.16 -4.15
N THR A 57 11.32 -15.71 -2.99
CA THR A 57 12.17 -16.69 -2.28
C THR A 57 11.64 -18.09 -2.56
N GLY A 58 12.50 -19.02 -3.00
CA GLY A 58 12.10 -20.42 -3.25
C GLY A 58 11.63 -20.73 -4.68
N HIS A 59 12.40 -20.31 -5.70
CA HIS A 59 12.09 -20.50 -7.14
C HIS A 59 11.77 -21.93 -7.60
N ASN A 60 12.06 -22.96 -6.78
CA ASN A 60 11.89 -24.39 -7.12
C ASN A 60 10.68 -25.07 -6.46
N GLN A 61 9.77 -24.32 -5.80
CA GLN A 61 8.55 -24.88 -5.22
C GLN A 61 7.32 -24.22 -5.84
N SER A 62 6.23 -24.98 -6.03
CA SER A 62 4.99 -24.51 -6.69
C SER A 62 4.30 -23.32 -6.00
N TYR A 63 4.76 -22.92 -4.82
CA TYR A 63 4.29 -21.75 -4.07
C TYR A 63 5.43 -20.72 -3.95
N GLN A 64 5.56 -19.86 -4.96
CA GLN A 64 6.46 -18.71 -4.90
C GLN A 64 5.91 -17.69 -3.89
N ASN A 65 6.67 -17.38 -2.83
CA ASN A 65 6.33 -16.31 -1.90
C ASN A 65 6.84 -14.98 -2.45
N PHE A 66 5.95 -14.00 -2.61
CA PHE A 66 6.29 -12.65 -3.05
C PHE A 66 5.53 -11.63 -2.20
N VAL A 67 6.13 -10.44 -2.08
CA VAL A 67 5.55 -9.33 -1.34
C VAL A 67 4.55 -8.63 -2.24
N ASN A 68 3.32 -8.54 -1.78
CA ASN A 68 2.26 -7.79 -2.39
C ASN A 68 2.01 -6.51 -1.59
N VAL A 69 1.55 -5.47 -2.29
CA VAL A 69 1.18 -4.20 -1.68
C VAL A 69 -0.21 -3.83 -2.18
N VAL A 70 -1.12 -3.55 -1.25
CA VAL A 70 -2.44 -2.99 -1.53
C VAL A 70 -2.42 -1.52 -1.21
N SER A 71 -2.94 -0.71 -2.13
CA SER A 71 -3.08 0.74 -1.96
C SER A 71 -4.52 1.18 -2.11
N VAL A 72 -4.92 2.19 -1.34
CA VAL A 72 -6.16 2.94 -1.52
C VAL A 72 -5.81 4.33 -2.03
N TYR A 73 -6.26 4.64 -3.23
CA TYR A 73 -5.94 5.87 -3.94
C TYR A 73 -7.19 6.71 -4.14
N SER A 74 -7.13 7.99 -3.78
CA SER A 74 -8.17 8.95 -4.12
C SER A 74 -7.94 9.52 -5.51
N HIS A 75 -8.93 9.39 -6.39
CA HIS A 75 -8.89 10.01 -7.71
C HIS A 75 -9.06 11.53 -7.69
N GLN A 76 -9.79 12.08 -6.71
CA GLN A 76 -10.04 13.52 -6.64
C GLN A 76 -8.86 14.28 -6.02
N GLN A 77 -8.28 13.75 -4.95
CA GLN A 77 -7.11 14.34 -4.29
C GLN A 77 -5.79 13.95 -4.97
N GLY A 78 -5.80 12.88 -5.76
CA GLY A 78 -4.62 12.43 -6.50
C GLY A 78 -3.54 11.76 -5.63
N VAL A 79 -3.91 11.28 -4.45
CA VAL A 79 -2.97 10.76 -3.44
C VAL A 79 -3.36 9.37 -2.93
N VAL A 80 -2.37 8.65 -2.39
CA VAL A 80 -2.59 7.38 -1.68
C VAL A 80 -2.94 7.69 -0.22
N ILE A 81 -4.09 7.18 0.21
CA ILE A 81 -4.66 7.44 1.53
C ILE A 81 -4.31 6.31 2.50
N ALA A 82 -4.12 5.10 2.00
CA ALA A 82 -3.65 3.96 2.78
C ALA A 82 -2.82 3.02 1.91
N LEU A 83 -1.85 2.37 2.53
CA LEU A 83 -0.96 1.41 1.88
C LEU A 83 -0.65 0.29 2.87
N LYS A 84 -0.69 -0.97 2.43
CA LYS A 84 -0.35 -2.12 3.27
C LYS A 84 0.37 -3.19 2.48
N GLN A 85 1.48 -3.68 3.01
CA GLN A 85 2.20 -4.82 2.46
C GLN A 85 1.71 -6.13 3.08
N PHE A 86 1.76 -7.22 2.33
CA PHE A 86 1.50 -8.57 2.82
C PHE A 86 2.25 -9.62 1.99
N GLN A 87 2.46 -10.79 2.56
CA GLN A 87 3.02 -11.93 1.84
C GLN A 87 1.91 -12.84 1.33
N ASN A 88 1.97 -13.21 0.05
CA ASN A 88 0.91 -14.00 -0.60
C ASN A 88 0.70 -15.39 0.04
N HIS A 89 1.73 -15.95 0.68
CA HIS A 89 1.63 -17.26 1.34
C HIS A 89 0.93 -17.19 2.70
N GLU A 90 0.95 -16.04 3.37
CA GLU A 90 0.43 -15.89 4.74
C GLU A 90 -1.02 -15.41 4.74
N GLN A 91 -1.37 -14.52 3.83
CA GLN A 91 -2.68 -13.88 3.79
C GLN A 91 -3.20 -13.72 2.37
N SER A 92 -4.51 -13.96 2.20
CA SER A 92 -5.20 -13.64 0.96
C SER A 92 -5.38 -12.13 0.86
N GLU A 93 -5.06 -11.56 -0.30
CA GLU A 93 -5.22 -10.15 -0.65
C GLU A 93 -6.58 -9.58 -0.24
N ILE A 94 -7.66 -10.35 -0.43
CA ILE A 94 -9.02 -9.94 -0.10
C ILE A 94 -9.19 -9.64 1.38
N LYS A 95 -8.64 -10.47 2.26
CA LYS A 95 -8.67 -10.23 3.71
C LYS A 95 -7.86 -8.99 4.10
N VAL A 96 -6.76 -8.75 3.40
CA VAL A 96 -5.90 -7.58 3.65
C VAL A 96 -6.63 -6.31 3.22
N VAL A 97 -7.32 -6.33 2.08
CA VAL A 97 -8.20 -5.25 1.61
C VAL A 97 -9.31 -4.99 2.63
N GLU A 98 -10.02 -6.02 3.09
CA GLU A 98 -11.08 -5.87 4.11
C GLU A 98 -10.56 -5.19 5.39
N GLN A 99 -9.40 -5.63 5.90
CA GLN A 99 -8.77 -5.00 7.07
C GLN A 99 -8.36 -3.56 6.81
N LEU A 100 -7.86 -3.25 5.62
CA LEU A 100 -7.44 -1.90 5.24
C LEU A 100 -8.62 -0.94 5.20
N LEU A 101 -9.75 -1.38 4.63
CA LEU A 101 -11.00 -0.62 4.58
C LEU A 101 -11.60 -0.42 5.98
N GLN A 102 -11.59 -1.45 6.82
CA GLN A 102 -12.03 -1.34 8.22
C GLN A 102 -11.18 -0.35 9.02
N ALA A 103 -9.85 -0.34 8.81
CA ALA A 103 -8.95 0.62 9.47
C ALA A 103 -9.18 2.06 9.01
N LEU A 104 -9.50 2.27 7.72
CA LEU A 104 -9.82 3.58 7.16
C LEU A 104 -11.15 4.15 7.68
N ASN A 105 -12.13 3.29 7.98
CA ASN A 105 -13.44 3.64 8.54
C ASN A 105 -14.13 4.84 7.84
N LEU A 106 -14.02 4.90 6.51
CA LEU A 106 -14.59 5.96 5.68
C LEU A 106 -16.06 5.63 5.37
N THR A 107 -16.94 6.63 5.50
CA THR A 107 -18.37 6.49 5.17
C THR A 107 -18.74 7.45 4.05
N GLY A 108 -19.68 7.02 3.20
CA GLY A 108 -20.18 7.84 2.10
C GLY A 108 -19.23 7.95 0.89
N VAL A 109 -18.19 7.13 0.81
CA VAL A 109 -17.26 7.08 -0.33
C VAL A 109 -17.59 5.89 -1.25
N VAL A 110 -17.19 5.99 -2.52
CA VAL A 110 -17.35 4.93 -3.51
C VAL A 110 -16.01 4.22 -3.70
N PHE A 111 -15.93 2.95 -3.29
CA PHE A 111 -14.74 2.14 -3.56
C PHE A 111 -14.86 1.45 -4.93
N THR A 112 -13.79 1.54 -5.72
CA THR A 112 -13.63 0.79 -6.96
C THR A 112 -12.53 -0.24 -6.79
N PHE A 113 -12.78 -1.46 -7.22
CA PHE A 113 -11.83 -2.58 -7.13
C PHE A 113 -11.68 -3.24 -8.50
N ASP A 114 -10.60 -4.00 -8.69
CA ASP A 114 -10.51 -4.93 -9.82
C ASP A 114 -11.56 -6.04 -9.70
N ALA A 115 -11.98 -6.60 -10.83
CA ALA A 115 -13.03 -7.61 -10.95
C ALA A 115 -12.77 -8.84 -10.07
N LEU A 116 -11.51 -9.17 -9.82
CA LEU A 116 -11.10 -10.27 -8.93
C LEU A 116 -11.53 -10.06 -7.46
N HIS A 117 -11.83 -8.82 -7.06
CA HIS A 117 -12.27 -8.48 -5.71
C HIS A 117 -13.80 -8.35 -5.59
N CYS A 118 -14.57 -8.56 -6.66
CA CYS A 118 -16.03 -8.56 -6.61
C CYS A 118 -16.58 -9.84 -5.94
N GLN A 119 -16.38 -9.98 -4.63
CA GLN A 119 -16.97 -11.07 -3.84
C GLN A 119 -18.28 -10.64 -3.18
N LYS A 120 -19.27 -11.54 -3.16
CA LYS A 120 -20.59 -11.31 -2.55
C LYS A 120 -20.58 -10.89 -1.07
N LYS A 121 -19.49 -11.16 -0.33
CA LYS A 121 -19.37 -10.90 1.11
C LYS A 121 -18.70 -9.57 1.47
N LEU A 122 -18.07 -8.89 0.50
CA LEU A 122 -17.31 -7.66 0.75
C LEU A 122 -18.20 -6.43 1.01
N CYS A 123 -19.46 -6.46 0.53
CA CYS A 123 -20.39 -5.33 0.60
C CYS A 123 -21.65 -5.65 1.45
N SER A 124 -21.48 -6.10 2.70
CA SER A 124 -22.57 -6.23 3.68
C SER A 124 -22.41 -5.28 4.84
#